data_AF-A0A5E4ME55-F1
#
_entry.id   AF-A0A5E4ME55-F1
#
_cell.length_a   1.000
_cell.length_b   1.000
_cell.length_c   1.000
_cell.angle_alpha   90.00
_cell.angle_beta   90.00
_cell.angle_gamma   90.00
#
_symmetry.space_group_name_H-M   'P 1'
#
loop_
_entity.id
_entity.type
_entity.pdbx_description
1 polymer ?
#
loop_
_entity_poly.entity_id
_entity_poly.type
_entity_poly.pdbx_seq_one_letter_code
_entity_poly.pdbx_strand_id
1 'polypeptide(L)'
;MMQQYLKEMEQDPYDPDEFVERMAYRVFGNSANDDNTVVDDLQDTFVQAIKDLKFLQERQKRKCEKLEQDCREKESLYLSQIQNRQDHNKAGILIFQNLDERINYVATKVIHVGNQLESINTPRSRTVQVHKLIGYLEEFMSAGPLTSIVFNDPTKIDEAADIIQKLFPIALELSPGKFEEAKMKIIKKYDEIEISLIEEFIKNHSQKNLTRMKEIAAILNHFKGYSQCVDAFIENSQANSLSGKNLFSEIIPVCEYNLKIIESVFINPDQIMAKFVLNIYQLKLQNHIISILSDVKDTASYLEKLSQLYKKTTILSKHFSSLNLGHDDMFLNKMQTNIFQKYLDTYFVSELKNLKDNLLIILQKFYASKGHTRKQFQAGGFQELRRDLQTVISTRTNFNIMHIEDYGGETFLSENVAIAFLQEFNQSLERCCTLSTSNNIPSNCYQIFEVLTMYLIEDFVDYGIELAVQSVPIPEAKTHEPPSIIFFEVVKQVHRIIVLYENQFSETLVPLIM
;
A
#
# COMPACT_ATOMS: atom_id res chain seq x y z
N MET A 1 41.38 -3.03 37.53
CA MET A 1 42.73 -3.05 36.95
C MET A 1 42.80 -3.87 35.65
N MET A 2 42.95 -5.21 35.68
CA MET A 2 43.16 -6.00 34.44
C MET A 2 42.14 -5.80 33.30
N GLN A 3 40.82 -5.71 33.59
CA GLN A 3 39.80 -5.47 32.55
C GLN A 3 39.75 -4.02 32.04
N GLN A 4 40.22 -3.06 32.85
CA GLN A 4 40.31 -1.65 32.42
C GLN A 4 41.50 -1.46 31.48
N TYR A 5 42.64 -2.11 31.78
CA TYR A 5 43.78 -2.12 30.88
C TYR A 5 43.44 -2.76 29.54
N LEU A 6 42.66 -3.85 29.50
CA LEU A 6 42.22 -4.43 28.24
C LEU A 6 41.39 -3.45 27.38
N LYS A 7 40.45 -2.72 27.98
CA LYS A 7 39.60 -1.75 27.26
C LYS A 7 40.36 -0.51 26.78
N GLU A 8 41.40 -0.10 27.50
CA GLU A 8 42.25 1.03 27.13
C GLU A 8 43.23 0.65 26.01
N MET A 9 43.69 -0.61 25.99
CA MET A 9 44.54 -1.16 24.93
C MET A 9 43.75 -1.48 23.63
N GLU A 10 42.42 -1.62 23.72
CA GLU A 10 41.52 -1.82 22.58
C GLU A 10 41.07 -0.48 21.92
N GLN A 11 41.59 0.67 22.38
CA GLN A 11 41.35 1.96 21.73
C GLN A 11 42.23 2.08 20.47
N ASP A 12 41.63 2.40 19.32
CA ASP A 12 42.33 2.70 18.07
C ASP A 12 42.35 4.23 17.83
N PRO A 13 43.53 4.87 17.67
CA PRO A 13 44.88 4.31 17.73
C PRO A 13 45.37 4.11 19.17
N TYR A 14 46.02 2.97 19.44
CA TYR A 14 46.66 2.70 20.72
C TYR A 14 47.92 3.57 20.87
N ASP A 15 47.93 4.44 21.88
CA ASP A 15 49.10 5.24 22.27
C ASP A 15 49.71 4.73 23.59
N PRO A 16 50.93 4.15 23.55
CA PRO A 16 51.59 3.66 24.76
C PRO A 16 51.94 4.77 25.75
N ASP A 17 52.18 5.99 25.29
CA ASP A 17 52.59 7.11 26.15
C ASP A 17 51.37 7.61 26.94
N GLU A 18 50.20 7.74 26.30
CA GLU A 18 48.94 8.11 26.95
C GLU A 18 48.50 7.09 28.02
N PHE A 19 48.74 5.80 27.78
CA PHE A 19 48.44 4.74 28.74
C PHE A 19 49.29 4.87 30.02
N VAL A 20 50.58 5.13 29.87
CA VAL A 20 51.51 5.33 30.98
C VAL A 20 51.17 6.61 31.75
N GLU A 21 50.85 7.70 31.04
CA GLU A 21 50.42 8.96 31.66
C GLU A 21 49.15 8.78 32.49
N ARG A 22 48.10 8.14 31.94
CA ARG A 22 46.85 7.87 32.67
C ARG A 22 47.08 6.98 33.89
N MET A 23 48.02 6.03 33.82
CA MET A 23 48.39 5.19 34.95
C MET A 23 49.07 6.00 36.04
N ALA A 24 50.02 6.87 35.68
CA ALA A 24 50.69 7.77 36.60
C ALA A 24 49.70 8.75 37.25
N TYR A 25 48.80 9.37 36.48
CA TYR A 25 47.76 10.26 37.00
C TYR A 25 46.83 9.59 38.03
N ARG A 26 46.49 8.30 37.87
CA ARG A 26 45.68 7.55 38.86
C ARG A 26 46.40 7.36 40.20
N VAL A 27 47.73 7.24 40.18
CA VAL A 27 48.54 7.12 41.41
C VAL A 27 48.65 8.48 42.09
N PHE A 28 48.96 9.54 41.33
CA PHE A 28 49.03 10.91 41.85
C PHE A 28 47.68 11.42 42.40
N GLY A 29 46.56 10.97 41.83
CA GLY A 29 45.21 11.30 42.33
C GLY A 29 44.85 10.64 43.66
N ASN A 30 45.55 9.54 44.04
CA ASN A 30 45.27 8.77 45.25
C ASN A 30 46.22 9.08 46.42
N SER A 31 47.47 9.48 46.15
CA SER A 31 48.46 9.79 47.20
C SER A 31 48.61 11.29 47.38
N ALA A 32 47.71 11.89 48.18
CA ALA A 32 47.86 13.25 48.66
C ALA A 32 48.63 13.26 50.00
N ASN A 33 49.82 13.88 49.99
CA ASN A 33 50.54 14.49 51.13
C ASN A 33 51.89 13.92 51.63
N ASP A 34 52.62 13.09 50.88
CA ASP A 34 54.06 12.89 51.17
C ASP A 34 54.85 12.48 49.92
N ASP A 35 55.85 13.29 49.52
CA ASP A 35 56.58 13.11 48.24
C ASP A 35 57.31 11.76 48.16
N ASN A 36 57.73 11.20 49.30
CA ASN A 36 58.44 9.91 49.34
C ASN A 36 57.49 8.71 49.23
N THR A 37 56.27 8.77 49.78
CA THR A 37 55.31 7.66 49.68
C THR A 37 54.70 7.56 48.29
N VAL A 38 54.54 8.69 47.59
CA VAL A 38 54.05 8.74 46.20
C VAL A 38 54.99 8.00 45.24
N VAL A 39 56.31 8.10 45.44
CA VAL A 39 57.32 7.42 44.60
C VAL A 39 57.26 5.90 44.80
N ASP A 40 57.16 5.44 46.04
CA ASP A 40 57.05 4.01 46.36
C ASP A 40 55.71 3.42 45.85
N ASP A 41 54.60 4.15 46.03
CA ASP A 41 53.27 3.75 45.52
C ASP A 41 53.24 3.67 43.97
N LEU A 42 53.94 4.60 43.29
CA LEU A 42 54.08 4.62 41.84
C LEU A 42 54.90 3.44 41.35
N GLN A 43 56.02 3.16 42.00
CA GLN A 43 56.87 2.01 41.69
C GLN A 43 56.11 0.69 41.85
N ASP A 44 55.39 0.52 42.96
CA ASP A 44 54.60 -0.69 43.22
C ASP A 44 53.45 -0.85 42.21
N THR A 45 52.79 0.26 41.84
CA THR A 45 51.75 0.25 40.81
C THR A 45 52.31 -0.12 39.44
N PHE A 46 53.47 0.40 39.04
CA PHE A 46 54.13 0.03 37.78
C PHE A 46 54.59 -1.43 37.79
N VAL A 47 55.18 -1.90 38.89
CA VAL A 47 55.59 -3.31 39.02
C VAL A 47 54.39 -4.24 38.92
N GLN A 48 53.27 -3.89 39.56
CA GLN A 48 52.04 -4.66 39.47
C GLN A 48 51.43 -4.60 38.06
N ALA A 49 51.41 -3.43 37.42
CA ALA A 49 50.92 -3.29 36.05
C ALA A 49 51.78 -4.08 35.04
N ILE A 50 53.11 -4.10 35.20
CA ILE A 50 54.02 -4.91 34.36
C ILE A 50 53.73 -6.42 34.56
N LYS A 51 53.49 -6.87 35.80
CA LYS A 51 53.12 -8.26 36.07
C LYS A 51 51.77 -8.62 35.43
N ASP A 52 50.79 -7.75 35.56
CA ASP A 52 49.46 -7.92 34.98
C ASP A 52 49.52 -7.93 33.44
N LEU A 53 50.32 -7.05 32.83
CA LEU A 53 50.55 -7.00 31.38
C LEU A 53 51.27 -8.25 30.86
N LYS A 54 52.29 -8.74 31.57
CA LYS A 54 52.97 -10.01 31.23
C LYS A 54 51.99 -11.18 31.29
N PHE A 55 51.15 -11.24 32.31
CA PHE A 55 50.12 -12.28 32.42
C PHE A 55 49.10 -12.17 31.27
N LEU A 56 48.69 -10.94 30.93
CA LEU A 56 47.77 -10.70 29.82
C LEU A 56 48.39 -11.08 28.47
N GLN A 57 49.67 -10.77 28.25
CA GLN A 57 50.42 -11.16 27.07
C GLN A 57 50.52 -12.68 26.94
N GLU A 58 50.86 -13.40 28.01
CA GLU A 58 50.91 -14.87 28.00
C GLU A 58 49.54 -15.48 27.72
N ARG A 59 48.48 -14.94 28.34
CA ARG A 59 47.10 -15.35 28.09
C ARG A 59 46.69 -15.14 26.64
N GLN A 60 47.02 -13.98 26.06
CA GLN A 60 46.69 -13.67 24.68
C GLN A 60 47.52 -14.52 23.71
N LYS A 61 48.80 -14.75 24.00
CA LYS A 61 49.66 -15.65 23.22
C LYS A 61 49.10 -17.07 23.17
N ARG A 62 48.71 -17.64 24.32
CA ARG A 62 48.07 -18.97 24.38
C ARG A 62 46.75 -19.01 23.60
N LYS A 63 45.99 -17.91 23.61
CA LYS A 63 44.76 -17.80 22.82
C LYS A 63 45.07 -17.81 21.32
N CYS A 64 46.08 -17.05 20.87
CA CYS A 64 46.53 -17.05 19.49
C CYS A 64 47.04 -18.43 19.05
N GLU A 65 47.90 -19.08 19.84
CA GLU A 65 48.41 -20.43 19.53
C GLU A 65 47.28 -21.46 19.39
N LYS A 66 46.29 -21.42 20.28
CA LYS A 66 45.11 -22.30 20.17
C LYS A 66 44.28 -22.02 18.92
N LEU A 67 44.03 -20.74 18.62
CA LEU A 67 43.30 -20.36 17.41
C LEU A 67 44.05 -20.73 16.13
N GLU A 68 45.37 -20.60 16.12
CA GLU A 68 46.21 -21.03 15.00
C GLU A 68 46.17 -22.55 14.82
N GLN A 69 46.23 -23.32 15.90
CA GLN A 69 46.12 -24.78 15.83
C GLN A 69 44.74 -25.20 15.31
N ASP A 70 43.66 -24.65 15.87
CA ASP A 70 42.29 -24.91 15.41
C ASP A 70 42.12 -24.53 13.93
N CYS A 71 42.77 -23.46 13.48
CA CYS A 71 42.76 -23.03 12.08
C CYS A 71 43.48 -24.05 11.18
N ARG A 72 44.68 -24.50 11.56
CA ARG A 72 45.45 -25.50 10.79
C ARG A 72 44.72 -26.84 10.71
N GLU A 73 44.09 -27.29 11.80
CA GLU A 73 43.31 -28.53 11.82
C GLU A 73 42.09 -28.44 10.88
N LYS A 74 41.35 -27.31 10.93
CA LYS A 74 40.24 -27.06 10.01
C LYS A 74 40.70 -26.96 8.57
N GLU A 75 41.82 -26.27 8.29
CA GLU A 75 42.39 -26.15 6.95
C GLU A 75 42.73 -27.52 6.36
N SER A 76 43.43 -28.37 7.12
CA SER A 76 43.76 -29.74 6.70
C SER A 76 42.52 -30.58 6.42
N LEU A 77 41.51 -30.48 7.28
CA LEU A 77 40.22 -31.16 7.11
C LEU A 77 39.49 -30.66 5.87
N TYR A 78 39.45 -29.35 5.63
CA TYR A 78 38.81 -28.78 4.45
C TYR A 78 39.54 -29.17 3.16
N LEU A 79 40.88 -29.18 3.14
CA LEU A 79 41.64 -29.64 1.98
C LEU A 79 41.32 -31.10 1.64
N SER A 80 41.26 -31.97 2.65
CA SER A 80 40.89 -33.38 2.46
C SER A 80 39.45 -33.53 1.94
N GLN A 81 38.50 -32.76 2.49
CA GLN A 81 37.12 -32.75 2.01
C GLN A 81 37.00 -32.25 0.58
N ILE A 82 37.69 -31.17 0.22
CA ILE A 82 37.69 -30.62 -1.14
C ILE A 82 38.23 -31.66 -2.12
N GLN A 83 39.34 -32.32 -1.79
CA GLN A 83 39.91 -33.36 -2.64
C GLN A 83 38.92 -34.51 -2.85
N ASN A 84 38.31 -35.01 -1.77
CA ASN A 84 37.32 -36.08 -1.85
C ASN A 84 36.09 -35.67 -2.69
N ARG A 85 35.61 -34.42 -2.52
CA ARG A 85 34.53 -33.87 -3.34
C ARG A 85 34.93 -33.72 -4.80
N GLN A 86 36.16 -33.33 -5.08
CA GLN A 86 36.67 -33.21 -6.44
C GLN A 86 36.75 -34.58 -7.12
N ASP A 87 37.18 -35.62 -6.41
CA ASP A 87 37.24 -36.99 -6.94
C ASP A 87 35.85 -37.57 -7.18
N HIS A 88 34.90 -37.34 -6.27
CA HIS A 88 33.49 -37.69 -6.48
C HIS A 88 32.91 -36.94 -7.69
N ASN A 89 33.25 -35.66 -7.87
CA ASN A 89 32.78 -34.88 -9.00
C ASN A 89 33.36 -35.41 -10.33
N LYS A 90 34.65 -35.74 -10.37
CA LYS A 90 35.27 -36.38 -11.54
C LYS A 90 34.60 -37.71 -11.88
N ALA A 91 34.33 -38.55 -10.88
CA ALA A 91 33.59 -39.80 -11.08
C ALA A 91 32.17 -39.55 -11.60
N GLY A 92 31.47 -38.56 -11.06
CA GLY A 92 30.16 -38.13 -11.53
C GLY A 92 30.18 -37.68 -12.99
N ILE A 93 31.16 -36.85 -13.38
CA ILE A 93 31.32 -36.39 -14.77
C ILE A 93 31.53 -37.56 -15.73
N LEU A 94 32.34 -38.56 -15.35
CA LEU A 94 32.55 -39.75 -16.17
C LEU A 94 31.26 -40.57 -16.35
N ILE A 95 30.47 -40.71 -15.28
CA ILE A 95 29.16 -41.37 -15.36
C ILE A 95 28.22 -40.58 -16.26
N PHE A 96 28.18 -39.25 -16.13
CA PHE A 96 27.37 -38.40 -17.00
C PHE A 96 27.79 -38.51 -18.46
N GLN A 97 29.09 -38.54 -18.77
CA GLN A 97 29.57 -38.72 -20.15
C GLN A 97 29.12 -40.07 -20.71
N ASN A 98 29.24 -41.16 -19.96
CA ASN A 98 28.79 -42.48 -20.40
C ASN A 98 27.26 -42.53 -20.60
N LEU A 99 26.52 -41.89 -19.69
CA LEU A 99 25.08 -41.80 -19.76
C LEU A 99 24.66 -40.97 -20.98
N ASP A 100 25.33 -39.86 -21.26
CA ASP A 100 25.09 -39.01 -22.42
C ASP A 100 25.39 -39.75 -23.73
N GLU A 101 26.49 -40.50 -23.82
CA GLU A 101 26.76 -41.37 -24.97
C GLU A 101 25.64 -42.39 -25.19
N ARG A 102 25.15 -43.02 -24.11
CA ARG A 102 24.01 -43.95 -24.16
C ARG A 102 22.72 -43.26 -24.55
N ILE A 103 22.43 -42.07 -24.01
CA ILE A 103 21.24 -41.28 -24.37
C ILE A 103 21.33 -40.91 -25.84
N ASN A 104 22.47 -40.43 -26.33
CA ASN A 104 22.65 -40.06 -27.73
C ASN A 104 22.45 -41.27 -28.66
N TYR A 105 22.97 -42.44 -28.28
CA TYR A 105 22.74 -43.68 -29.03
C TYR A 105 21.25 -44.07 -29.05
N VAL A 106 20.58 -44.05 -27.89
CA VAL A 106 19.16 -44.39 -27.78
C VAL A 106 18.31 -43.35 -28.51
N ALA A 107 18.57 -42.05 -28.34
CA ALA A 107 17.89 -40.95 -29.00
C ALA A 107 18.01 -41.08 -30.52
N THR A 108 19.20 -41.40 -31.05
CA THR A 108 19.39 -41.63 -32.49
C THR A 108 18.52 -42.79 -33.00
N LYS A 109 18.48 -43.91 -32.26
CA LYS A 109 17.61 -45.04 -32.61
C LYS A 109 16.12 -44.69 -32.49
N VAL A 110 15.72 -43.97 -31.45
CA VAL A 110 14.34 -43.55 -31.21
C VAL A 110 13.89 -42.55 -32.26
N ILE A 111 14.74 -41.61 -32.68
CA ILE A 111 14.44 -40.69 -33.79
C ILE A 111 14.25 -41.48 -35.09
N HIS A 112 15.10 -42.46 -35.38
CA HIS A 112 14.94 -43.26 -36.59
C HIS A 112 13.63 -44.06 -36.60
N VAL A 113 13.33 -44.74 -35.49
CA VAL A 113 12.08 -45.49 -35.33
C VAL A 113 10.88 -44.55 -35.31
N GLY A 114 10.98 -43.42 -34.62
CA GLY A 114 9.96 -42.39 -34.52
C GLY A 114 9.64 -41.80 -35.89
N ASN A 115 10.64 -41.43 -36.68
CA ASN A 115 10.47 -40.93 -38.04
C ASN A 115 9.82 -41.98 -38.96
N GLN A 116 10.21 -43.26 -38.84
CA GLN A 116 9.56 -44.33 -39.59
C GLN A 116 8.09 -44.49 -39.19
N LEU A 117 7.79 -44.47 -37.89
CA LEU A 117 6.45 -44.64 -37.37
C LEU A 117 5.56 -43.42 -37.69
N GLU A 118 6.08 -42.21 -37.59
CA GLU A 118 5.40 -40.97 -37.97
C GLU A 118 5.16 -40.89 -39.48
N SER A 119 6.15 -41.24 -40.30
CA SER A 119 6.00 -41.25 -41.77
C SER A 119 4.88 -42.19 -42.25
N ILE A 120 4.59 -43.25 -41.50
CA ILE A 120 3.52 -44.21 -41.80
C ILE A 120 2.21 -43.79 -41.13
N ASN A 121 2.25 -43.36 -39.88
CA ASN A 121 1.05 -43.12 -39.07
C ASN A 121 0.40 -41.77 -39.38
N THR A 122 1.18 -40.71 -39.62
CA THR A 122 0.66 -39.37 -39.94
C THR A 122 -0.21 -39.34 -41.20
N PRO A 123 0.23 -39.88 -42.36
CA PRO A 123 -0.64 -39.91 -43.54
C PRO A 123 -1.86 -40.81 -43.32
N ARG A 124 -1.71 -41.97 -42.66
CA ARG A 124 -2.82 -42.88 -42.38
C ARG A 124 -3.89 -42.24 -41.48
N SER A 125 -3.47 -41.61 -40.38
CA SER A 125 -4.35 -40.86 -39.47
C SER A 125 -5.03 -39.70 -40.20
N ARG A 126 -4.27 -38.95 -41.00
CA ARG A 126 -4.82 -37.85 -41.82
C ARG A 126 -5.84 -38.34 -42.84
N THR A 127 -5.59 -39.43 -43.56
CA THR A 127 -6.54 -40.01 -44.53
C THR A 127 -7.82 -40.46 -43.85
N VAL A 128 -7.74 -41.10 -42.68
CA VAL A 128 -8.93 -41.51 -41.91
C VAL A 128 -9.73 -40.30 -41.42
N GLN A 129 -9.07 -39.25 -40.93
CA GLN A 129 -9.74 -38.02 -40.49
C GLN A 129 -10.39 -37.28 -41.67
N VAL A 130 -9.69 -37.16 -42.80
CA VAL A 130 -10.23 -36.54 -44.02
C VAL A 130 -11.42 -37.34 -44.56
N HIS A 131 -11.35 -38.67 -44.58
CA HIS A 131 -12.47 -39.51 -45.00
C HIS A 131 -13.71 -39.31 -44.11
N LYS A 132 -13.52 -39.23 -42.78
CA LYS A 132 -14.60 -38.90 -41.84
C LYS A 132 -15.17 -37.50 -42.09
N LEU A 133 -14.32 -36.49 -42.27
CA LEU A 133 -14.74 -35.11 -42.54
C LEU A 133 -15.49 -34.98 -43.87
N ILE A 134 -15.06 -35.69 -44.93
CA ILE A 134 -15.77 -35.75 -46.21
C ILE A 134 -17.15 -36.39 -46.03
N GLY A 135 -17.23 -37.49 -45.27
CA GLY A 135 -18.53 -38.12 -44.96
C GLY A 135 -19.49 -37.19 -44.22
N TYR A 136 -19.00 -36.42 -43.23
CA TYR A 136 -19.82 -35.42 -42.56
C TYR A 136 -20.19 -34.25 -43.47
N LEU A 137 -19.29 -33.80 -44.34
CA LEU A 137 -19.57 -32.71 -45.29
C LEU A 137 -20.63 -33.13 -46.32
N GLU A 138 -20.59 -34.38 -46.81
CA GLU A 138 -21.65 -34.97 -47.63
C GLU A 138 -22.99 -35.02 -46.89
N GLU A 139 -22.98 -35.28 -45.59
CA GLU A 139 -24.19 -35.24 -44.75
C GLU A 139 -24.76 -33.83 -44.61
N PHE A 140 -23.91 -32.81 -44.42
CA PHE A 140 -24.32 -31.39 -44.39
C PHE A 140 -24.80 -30.86 -45.75
N MET A 141 -24.35 -31.47 -46.85
CA MET A 141 -24.77 -31.18 -48.22
C MET A 141 -26.12 -31.82 -48.60
N SER A 142 -26.59 -32.80 -47.84
CA SER A 142 -27.87 -33.46 -48.09
C SER A 142 -29.05 -32.64 -47.55
N ALA A 143 -30.19 -32.65 -48.24
CA ALA A 143 -31.36 -31.81 -47.93
C ALA A 143 -32.16 -32.28 -46.70
N GLY A 144 -31.77 -33.39 -46.06
CA GLY A 144 -32.42 -33.94 -44.87
C GLY A 144 -31.89 -33.36 -43.54
N PRO A 145 -32.59 -33.60 -42.41
CA PRO A 145 -32.04 -33.33 -41.08
C PRO A 145 -30.79 -34.18 -40.85
N LEU A 146 -29.85 -33.64 -40.05
CA LEU A 146 -28.62 -34.34 -39.70
C LEU A 146 -28.96 -35.68 -39.02
N THR A 147 -28.56 -36.77 -39.65
CA THR A 147 -28.77 -38.16 -39.20
C THR A 147 -27.69 -38.63 -38.22
N SER A 148 -26.58 -37.90 -38.13
CA SER A 148 -25.47 -38.15 -37.24
C SER A 148 -25.86 -37.96 -35.77
N ILE A 149 -25.85 -39.09 -35.03
CA ILE A 149 -26.05 -39.20 -33.57
C ILE A 149 -25.11 -38.25 -32.81
N VAL A 150 -23.96 -37.91 -33.39
CA VAL A 150 -22.96 -37.03 -32.79
C VAL A 150 -23.47 -35.59 -32.66
N PHE A 151 -24.30 -35.09 -33.56
CA PHE A 151 -24.86 -33.73 -33.50
C PHE A 151 -26.19 -33.62 -32.74
N ASN A 152 -26.80 -34.74 -32.36
CA ASN A 152 -28.11 -34.80 -31.71
C ASN A 152 -28.06 -35.31 -30.26
N ASP A 153 -26.99 -36.00 -29.84
CA ASP A 153 -26.85 -36.49 -28.47
C ASP A 153 -26.14 -35.48 -27.54
N PRO A 154 -26.77 -35.08 -26.40
CA PRO A 154 -26.17 -34.19 -25.42
C PRO A 154 -24.99 -34.80 -24.65
N THR A 155 -24.64 -36.06 -24.92
CA THR A 155 -23.52 -36.79 -24.29
C THR A 155 -22.28 -36.86 -25.19
N LYS A 156 -22.38 -36.45 -26.47
CA LYS A 156 -21.28 -36.49 -27.45
C LYS A 156 -20.94 -35.11 -28.01
N ILE A 157 -21.23 -34.07 -27.23
CA ILE A 157 -20.98 -32.68 -27.62
C ILE A 157 -19.48 -32.44 -27.91
N ASP A 158 -18.57 -33.15 -27.24
CA ASP A 158 -17.12 -33.06 -27.48
C ASP A 158 -16.72 -33.55 -28.88
N GLU A 159 -17.25 -34.70 -29.29
CA GLU A 159 -16.99 -35.26 -30.64
C GLU A 159 -17.62 -34.37 -31.71
N ALA A 160 -18.79 -33.81 -31.44
CA ALA A 160 -19.47 -32.87 -32.31
C ALA A 160 -18.66 -31.58 -32.49
N ALA A 161 -18.13 -31.04 -31.39
CA ALA A 161 -17.31 -29.85 -31.36
C ALA A 161 -16.01 -30.03 -32.14
N ASP A 162 -15.30 -31.14 -31.92
CA ASP A 162 -14.07 -31.47 -32.66
C ASP A 162 -14.30 -31.59 -34.18
N ILE A 163 -15.42 -32.21 -34.59
CA ILE A 163 -15.78 -32.36 -36.00
C ILE A 163 -16.14 -31.01 -36.60
N ILE A 164 -17.00 -30.23 -35.93
CA ILE A 164 -17.48 -28.95 -36.47
C ILE A 164 -16.37 -27.88 -36.47
N GLN A 165 -15.46 -27.90 -35.51
CA GLN A 165 -14.28 -27.05 -35.49
C GLN A 165 -13.35 -27.34 -36.70
N LYS A 166 -13.18 -28.62 -37.08
CA LYS A 166 -12.39 -29.00 -38.26
C LYS A 166 -13.12 -28.73 -39.58
N LEU A 167 -14.45 -28.81 -39.56
CA LEU A 167 -15.31 -28.60 -40.73
C LEU A 167 -15.49 -27.09 -41.05
N PHE A 168 -15.46 -26.22 -40.04
CA PHE A 168 -15.69 -24.77 -40.20
C PHE A 168 -14.66 -24.06 -41.11
N PRO A 169 -13.33 -24.27 -40.98
CA PRO A 169 -12.35 -23.72 -41.91
C PRO A 169 -12.54 -24.26 -43.34
N ILE A 170 -12.84 -25.55 -43.47
CA ILE A 170 -13.08 -26.20 -44.77
C ILE A 170 -14.31 -25.58 -45.44
N ALA A 171 -15.39 -25.35 -44.70
CA ALA A 171 -16.60 -24.70 -45.20
C ALA A 171 -16.37 -23.23 -45.61
N LEU A 172 -15.38 -22.54 -45.03
CA LEU A 172 -15.01 -21.18 -45.43
C LEU A 172 -14.22 -21.14 -46.75
N GLU A 173 -13.43 -22.18 -47.05
CA GLU A 173 -12.62 -22.31 -48.27
C GLU A 173 -13.39 -22.86 -49.49
N LEU A 174 -14.57 -23.44 -49.29
CA LEU A 174 -15.41 -23.91 -50.41
C LEU A 174 -15.90 -22.74 -51.29
N SER A 175 -15.82 -22.95 -52.62
CA SER A 175 -16.20 -21.96 -53.63
C SER A 175 -17.66 -21.49 -53.50
N PRO A 176 -17.94 -20.17 -53.60
CA PRO A 176 -19.29 -19.63 -53.51
C PRO A 176 -20.17 -20.12 -54.67
N GLY A 177 -21.39 -20.57 -54.37
CA GLY A 177 -22.33 -21.14 -55.35
C GLY A 177 -23.15 -22.31 -54.80
N LYS A 178 -22.82 -23.56 -55.14
CA LYS A 178 -23.60 -24.76 -54.78
C LYS A 178 -23.53 -25.16 -53.30
N PHE A 179 -22.64 -24.54 -52.53
CA PHE A 179 -22.30 -24.95 -51.16
C PHE A 179 -22.70 -23.91 -50.11
N GLU A 180 -23.40 -22.83 -50.49
CA GLU A 180 -23.82 -21.78 -49.55
C GLU A 180 -24.83 -22.27 -48.52
N GLU A 181 -25.78 -23.13 -48.89
CA GLU A 181 -26.74 -23.71 -47.93
C GLU A 181 -26.04 -24.59 -46.89
N ALA A 182 -25.07 -25.41 -47.32
CA ALA A 182 -24.27 -26.21 -46.40
C ALA A 182 -23.39 -25.33 -45.52
N LYS A 183 -22.78 -24.29 -46.07
CA LYS A 183 -21.98 -23.30 -45.31
C LYS A 183 -22.81 -22.61 -44.23
N MET A 184 -24.03 -22.17 -44.56
CA MET A 184 -24.95 -21.54 -43.59
C MET A 184 -25.42 -22.53 -42.52
N LYS A 185 -25.68 -23.79 -42.88
CA LYS A 185 -26.01 -24.85 -41.90
C LYS A 185 -24.84 -25.15 -40.96
N ILE A 186 -23.61 -25.19 -41.47
CA ILE A 186 -22.39 -25.44 -40.68
C ILE A 186 -22.13 -24.28 -39.72
N ILE A 187 -22.29 -23.03 -40.15
CA ILE A 187 -22.13 -21.85 -39.29
C ILE A 187 -23.19 -21.85 -38.18
N LYS A 188 -24.47 -22.08 -38.51
CA LYS A 188 -25.53 -22.16 -37.50
C LYS A 188 -25.27 -23.28 -36.49
N LYS A 189 -24.82 -24.45 -36.96
CA LYS A 189 -24.48 -25.56 -36.05
C LYS A 189 -23.22 -25.32 -35.23
N TYR A 190 -22.26 -24.56 -35.75
CA TYR A 190 -21.12 -24.07 -34.98
C TYR A 190 -21.58 -23.19 -33.83
N ASP A 191 -22.45 -22.20 -34.10
CA ASP A 191 -22.99 -21.29 -33.08
C ASP A 191 -23.88 -22.04 -32.07
N GLU A 192 -24.71 -22.99 -32.51
CA GLU A 192 -25.55 -23.82 -31.61
C GLU A 192 -24.71 -24.71 -30.68
N ILE A 193 -23.65 -25.34 -31.18
CA ILE A 193 -22.75 -26.17 -30.37
C ILE A 193 -21.97 -25.30 -29.39
N GLU A 194 -21.55 -24.11 -29.82
CA GLU A 194 -20.87 -23.15 -28.96
C GLU A 194 -21.75 -22.71 -27.78
N ILE A 195 -23.01 -22.36 -28.03
CA ILE A 195 -23.98 -22.04 -26.96
C ILE A 195 -24.21 -23.25 -26.06
N SER A 196 -24.40 -24.44 -26.64
CA SER A 196 -24.64 -25.66 -25.86
C SER A 196 -23.45 -26.05 -24.99
N LEU A 197 -22.21 -25.85 -25.46
CA LEU A 197 -20.98 -26.06 -24.69
C LEU A 197 -20.87 -25.07 -23.53
N ILE A 198 -21.23 -23.80 -23.74
CA ILE A 198 -21.26 -22.78 -22.69
C ILE A 198 -22.31 -23.13 -21.63
N GLU A 199 -23.51 -23.56 -22.03
CA GLU A 199 -24.56 -24.01 -21.10
C GLU A 199 -24.12 -25.24 -20.30
N GLU A 200 -23.47 -26.22 -20.95
CA GLU A 200 -22.92 -27.40 -20.29
C GLU A 200 -21.81 -27.01 -19.30
N PHE A 201 -20.97 -26.03 -19.64
CA PHE A 201 -19.94 -25.49 -18.77
C PHE A 201 -20.54 -24.84 -17.50
N ILE A 202 -21.57 -24.01 -17.65
CA ILE A 202 -22.29 -23.36 -16.54
C ILE A 202 -22.97 -24.40 -15.66
N LYS A 203 -23.59 -25.42 -16.25
CA LYS A 203 -24.24 -26.51 -15.53
C LYS A 203 -23.22 -27.32 -14.73
N ASN A 204 -22.08 -27.67 -15.33
CA ASN A 204 -20.99 -28.38 -14.65
C ASN A 204 -20.34 -27.52 -13.54
N HIS A 205 -20.29 -26.20 -13.71
CA HIS A 205 -19.85 -25.27 -12.66
C HIS A 205 -20.78 -25.31 -11.44
N SER A 206 -22.10 -25.31 -11.65
CA SER A 206 -23.07 -25.44 -10.55
C SER A 206 -22.98 -26.78 -9.82
N GLN A 207 -22.55 -27.84 -10.53
CA GLN A 207 -22.39 -29.20 -10.01
C GLN A 207 -20.99 -29.47 -9.44
N LYS A 208 -20.07 -28.49 -9.46
CA LYS A 208 -18.68 -28.57 -8.99
C LYS A 208 -17.82 -29.66 -9.67
N ASN A 209 -18.13 -30.01 -10.93
CA ASN A 209 -17.37 -31.01 -11.66
C ASN A 209 -16.18 -30.39 -12.42
N LEU A 210 -15.02 -30.28 -11.76
CA LEU A 210 -13.84 -29.59 -12.28
C LEU A 210 -13.17 -30.31 -13.47
N THR A 211 -13.20 -31.64 -13.51
CA THR A 211 -12.57 -32.41 -14.59
C THR A 211 -13.29 -32.18 -15.91
N ARG A 212 -14.62 -32.23 -15.88
CA ARG A 212 -15.45 -31.98 -17.06
C ARG A 212 -15.35 -30.53 -17.53
N MET A 213 -15.27 -29.57 -16.60
CA MET A 213 -15.05 -28.16 -16.94
C MET A 213 -13.71 -27.94 -17.66
N LYS A 214 -12.65 -28.63 -17.26
CA LYS A 214 -11.34 -28.53 -17.90
C LYS A 214 -11.36 -29.05 -19.34
N GLU A 215 -12.02 -30.18 -19.56
CA GLU A 215 -12.21 -30.74 -20.91
C GLU A 215 -12.98 -29.77 -21.81
N ILE A 216 -14.10 -29.25 -21.33
CA ILE A 216 -14.92 -28.28 -22.07
C ILE A 216 -14.16 -26.99 -22.33
N ALA A 217 -13.39 -26.48 -21.37
CA ALA A 217 -12.56 -25.28 -21.54
C ALA A 217 -11.45 -25.48 -22.58
N ALA A 218 -10.83 -26.67 -22.63
CA ALA A 218 -9.82 -27.01 -23.63
C ALA A 218 -10.41 -27.08 -25.04
N ILE A 219 -11.63 -27.60 -25.18
CA ILE A 219 -12.37 -27.63 -26.45
C ILE A 219 -12.75 -26.20 -26.85
N LEU A 220 -13.41 -25.45 -25.97
CA LEU A 220 -13.86 -24.07 -26.20
C LEU A 220 -12.72 -23.08 -26.48
N ASN A 221 -11.49 -23.33 -26.04
CA ASN A 221 -10.34 -22.48 -26.36
C ASN A 221 -10.08 -22.36 -27.87
N HIS A 222 -10.49 -23.35 -28.65
CA HIS A 222 -10.37 -23.31 -30.10
C HIS A 222 -11.57 -22.65 -30.79
N PHE A 223 -12.60 -22.27 -30.04
CA PHE A 223 -13.78 -21.58 -30.51
C PHE A 223 -13.69 -20.07 -30.28
N LYS A 224 -14.37 -19.28 -31.12
CA LYS A 224 -14.32 -17.81 -31.06
C LYS A 224 -14.98 -17.24 -29.80
N GLY A 225 -15.96 -17.94 -29.24
CA GLY A 225 -16.74 -17.60 -28.06
C GLY A 225 -16.12 -18.05 -26.75
N TYR A 226 -14.85 -18.45 -26.72
CA TYR A 226 -14.11 -18.67 -25.46
C TYR A 226 -14.25 -17.48 -24.50
N SER A 227 -14.20 -16.25 -25.00
CA SER A 227 -14.42 -15.04 -24.19
C SER A 227 -15.81 -14.99 -23.57
N GLN A 228 -16.86 -15.43 -24.29
CA GLN A 228 -18.24 -15.45 -23.80
C GLN A 228 -18.42 -16.54 -22.73
N CYS A 229 -17.75 -17.68 -22.86
CA CYS A 229 -17.69 -18.70 -21.82
C CYS A 229 -17.06 -18.14 -20.54
N VAL A 230 -15.94 -17.42 -20.68
CA VAL A 230 -15.30 -16.74 -19.55
C VAL A 230 -16.22 -15.69 -18.93
N ASP A 231 -16.93 -14.89 -19.74
CA ASP A 231 -17.89 -13.90 -19.22
C ASP A 231 -19.05 -14.54 -18.45
N ALA A 232 -19.64 -15.61 -19.00
CA ALA A 232 -20.72 -16.34 -18.35
C ALA A 232 -20.24 -17.05 -17.06
N PHE A 233 -19.00 -17.54 -17.03
CA PHE A 233 -18.37 -18.05 -15.80
C PHE A 233 -18.22 -16.96 -14.74
N ILE A 234 -17.72 -15.78 -15.13
CA ILE A 234 -17.56 -14.64 -14.21
C ILE A 234 -18.94 -14.21 -13.68
N GLU A 235 -19.96 -14.13 -14.52
CA GLU A 235 -21.32 -13.76 -14.09
C GLU A 235 -21.93 -14.78 -13.13
N ASN A 236 -21.86 -16.07 -13.44
CA ASN A 236 -22.46 -17.12 -12.60
C ASN A 236 -21.72 -17.29 -11.26
N SER A 237 -20.39 -17.14 -11.26
CA SER A 237 -19.59 -17.18 -10.03
C SER A 237 -19.84 -15.97 -9.14
N GLN A 238 -20.15 -14.79 -9.72
CA GLN A 238 -20.50 -13.60 -8.95
C GLN A 238 -21.95 -13.58 -8.47
N ALA A 239 -22.90 -14.10 -9.26
CA ALA A 239 -24.33 -14.09 -8.96
C ALA A 239 -24.67 -14.90 -7.69
N ASN A 240 -23.97 -16.01 -7.46
CA ASN A 240 -24.23 -16.89 -6.34
C ASN A 240 -23.60 -16.44 -5.01
N SER A 241 -22.65 -15.49 -5.01
CA SER A 241 -21.80 -15.25 -3.83
C SER A 241 -21.67 -13.80 -3.35
N LEU A 242 -21.99 -12.78 -4.15
CA LEU A 242 -21.74 -11.36 -3.79
C LEU A 242 -23.03 -10.54 -3.58
N SER A 243 -23.94 -11.02 -2.74
CA SER A 243 -25.19 -10.32 -2.39
C SER A 243 -25.23 -9.79 -0.96
N GLY A 244 -24.16 -9.96 -0.18
CA GLY A 244 -24.14 -9.60 1.24
C GLY A 244 -23.83 -8.14 1.53
N LYS A 245 -24.18 -7.71 2.76
CA LYS A 245 -23.98 -6.35 3.29
C LYS A 245 -22.50 -5.95 3.44
N ASN A 246 -21.58 -6.91 3.43
CA ASN A 246 -20.13 -6.68 3.58
C ASN A 246 -19.36 -7.20 2.36
N LEU A 247 -19.58 -6.56 1.21
CA LEU A 247 -18.91 -6.88 -0.05
C LEU A 247 -17.38 -7.04 0.10
N PHE A 248 -16.70 -6.14 0.82
CA PHE A 248 -15.24 -6.18 0.97
C PHE A 248 -14.71 -7.44 1.68
N SER A 249 -15.47 -8.04 2.61
CA SER A 249 -15.05 -9.28 3.27
C SER A 249 -15.45 -10.54 2.50
N GLU A 250 -16.51 -10.47 1.69
CA GLU A 250 -16.98 -11.59 0.87
C GLU A 250 -16.19 -11.73 -0.44
N ILE A 251 -15.66 -10.64 -0.97
CA ILE A 251 -14.85 -10.65 -2.20
C ILE A 251 -13.58 -11.49 -2.04
N ILE A 252 -12.91 -11.44 -0.89
CA ILE A 252 -11.61 -12.11 -0.70
C ILE A 252 -11.74 -13.64 -0.77
N PRO A 253 -12.61 -14.31 0.02
CA PRO A 253 -12.81 -15.75 -0.08
C PRO A 253 -13.30 -16.22 -1.45
N VAL A 254 -14.13 -15.41 -2.11
CA VAL A 254 -14.65 -15.72 -3.45
C VAL A 254 -13.54 -15.68 -4.49
N CYS A 255 -12.65 -14.68 -4.41
CA CYS A 255 -11.47 -14.62 -5.26
C CYS A 255 -10.56 -15.82 -5.01
N GLU A 256 -10.25 -16.18 -3.76
CA GLU A 256 -9.41 -17.34 -3.45
C GLU A 256 -10.01 -18.68 -3.93
N TYR A 257 -11.32 -18.85 -3.77
CA TYR A 257 -12.03 -20.04 -4.24
C TYR A 257 -12.02 -20.12 -5.77
N ASN A 258 -12.32 -19.02 -6.46
CA ASN A 258 -12.34 -18.97 -7.91
C ASN A 258 -10.94 -19.06 -8.52
N LEU A 259 -9.90 -18.57 -7.85
CA LEU A 259 -8.50 -18.72 -8.27
C LEU A 259 -8.13 -20.20 -8.42
N LYS A 260 -8.45 -21.01 -7.40
CA LYS A 260 -8.22 -22.47 -7.43
C LYS A 260 -8.98 -23.16 -8.56
N ILE A 261 -10.21 -22.73 -8.83
CA ILE A 261 -11.00 -23.25 -9.95
C ILE A 261 -10.34 -22.85 -11.27
N ILE A 262 -9.96 -21.59 -11.42
CA ILE A 262 -9.39 -21.04 -12.66
C ILE A 262 -8.06 -21.71 -13.00
N GLU A 263 -7.17 -21.91 -12.02
CA GLU A 263 -5.91 -22.65 -12.17
C GLU A 263 -6.13 -24.10 -12.61
N SER A 264 -7.20 -24.74 -12.11
CA SER A 264 -7.48 -26.14 -12.43
C SER A 264 -8.15 -26.33 -13.80
N VAL A 265 -8.95 -25.35 -14.24
CA VAL A 265 -9.84 -25.46 -15.40
C VAL A 265 -9.26 -24.84 -16.65
N PHE A 266 -8.57 -23.70 -16.56
CA PHE A 266 -8.17 -22.92 -17.73
C PHE A 266 -6.67 -22.98 -18.01
N ILE A 267 -6.32 -22.86 -19.30
CA ILE A 267 -4.94 -22.91 -19.80
C ILE A 267 -4.21 -21.60 -19.48
N ASN A 268 -4.93 -20.46 -19.50
CA ASN A 268 -4.41 -19.12 -19.20
C ASN A 268 -5.12 -18.52 -17.97
N PRO A 269 -4.71 -18.88 -16.73
CA PRO A 269 -5.38 -18.43 -15.52
C PRO A 269 -5.27 -16.92 -15.29
N ASP A 270 -4.12 -16.32 -15.62
CA ASP A 270 -3.82 -14.91 -15.33
C ASP A 270 -4.75 -13.93 -16.07
N GLN A 271 -5.01 -14.18 -17.36
CA GLN A 271 -5.86 -13.31 -18.17
C GLN A 271 -7.33 -13.36 -17.71
N ILE A 272 -7.80 -14.55 -17.32
CA ILE A 272 -9.16 -14.77 -16.85
C ILE A 272 -9.35 -14.13 -15.49
N MET A 273 -8.35 -14.28 -14.61
CA MET A 273 -8.41 -13.67 -13.29
C MET A 273 -8.36 -12.15 -13.37
N ALA A 274 -7.60 -11.57 -14.30
CA ALA A 274 -7.61 -10.14 -14.57
C ALA A 274 -8.98 -9.63 -15.00
N LYS A 275 -9.66 -10.36 -15.89
CA LYS A 275 -11.01 -10.04 -16.36
C LYS A 275 -12.04 -10.19 -15.24
N PHE A 276 -11.88 -11.21 -14.38
CA PHE A 276 -12.70 -11.42 -13.19
C PHE A 276 -12.54 -10.26 -12.18
N VAL A 277 -11.30 -9.86 -11.89
CA VAL A 277 -10.99 -8.71 -11.02
C VAL A 277 -11.56 -7.43 -11.63
N LEU A 278 -11.38 -7.20 -12.94
CA LEU A 278 -11.95 -6.03 -13.63
C LEU A 278 -13.47 -5.96 -13.46
N ASN A 279 -14.19 -7.06 -13.63
CA ASN A 279 -15.64 -7.10 -13.41
C ASN A 279 -16.02 -6.84 -11.96
N ILE A 280 -15.25 -7.34 -10.98
CA ILE A 280 -15.48 -7.01 -9.55
C ILE A 280 -15.33 -5.50 -9.31
N TYR A 281 -14.26 -4.89 -9.83
CA TYR A 281 -14.00 -3.46 -9.68
C TYR A 281 -15.07 -2.61 -10.37
N GLN A 282 -15.36 -2.85 -11.65
CA GLN A 282 -16.26 -2.01 -12.45
C GLN A 282 -17.75 -2.23 -12.17
N LEU A 283 -18.19 -3.45 -11.88
CA LEU A 283 -19.61 -3.74 -11.69
C LEU A 283 -20.01 -3.78 -10.22
N LYS A 284 -19.26 -4.48 -9.36
CA LYS A 284 -19.69 -4.69 -7.96
C LYS A 284 -19.22 -3.57 -7.04
N LEU A 285 -17.92 -3.29 -7.04
CA LEU A 285 -17.34 -2.25 -6.17
C LEU A 285 -17.84 -0.86 -6.57
N GLN A 286 -17.85 -0.53 -7.85
CA GLN A 286 -18.34 0.77 -8.32
C GLN A 286 -19.82 1.00 -7.95
N ASN A 287 -20.71 0.02 -8.17
CA ASN A 287 -22.12 0.15 -7.81
C ASN A 287 -22.34 0.27 -6.30
N HIS A 288 -21.57 -0.47 -5.50
CA HIS A 288 -21.62 -0.38 -4.05
C HIS A 288 -21.11 0.97 -3.53
N ILE A 289 -20.01 1.48 -4.10
CA ILE A 289 -19.48 2.82 -3.79
C ILE A 289 -20.51 3.88 -4.16
N ILE A 290 -21.13 3.80 -5.35
CA ILE A 290 -22.20 4.72 -5.75
C ILE A 290 -23.38 4.65 -4.78
N SER A 291 -23.82 3.46 -4.38
CA SER A 291 -24.94 3.29 -3.45
C SER A 291 -24.66 3.84 -2.05
N ILE A 292 -23.43 3.71 -1.54
CA ILE A 292 -23.07 4.25 -0.22
C ILE A 292 -22.89 5.76 -0.29
N LEU A 293 -22.28 6.27 -1.36
CA LEU A 293 -21.99 7.69 -1.51
C LEU A 293 -23.23 8.52 -1.88
N SER A 294 -24.22 7.93 -2.57
CA SER A 294 -25.49 8.61 -2.91
C SER A 294 -26.46 8.72 -1.73
N ASP A 295 -26.36 7.82 -0.75
CA ASP A 295 -27.22 7.78 0.43
C ASP A 295 -26.84 8.86 1.48
N VAL A 296 -25.65 9.46 1.36
CA VAL A 296 -25.11 10.39 2.36
C VAL A 296 -25.32 11.83 1.93
N LYS A 297 -26.14 12.56 2.69
CA LYS A 297 -26.45 13.98 2.44
C LYS A 297 -25.47 14.96 3.10
N ASP A 298 -24.76 14.53 4.13
CA ASP A 298 -23.84 15.37 4.91
C ASP A 298 -22.41 15.29 4.36
N THR A 299 -21.75 16.45 4.24
CA THR A 299 -20.43 16.56 3.59
C THR A 299 -19.33 15.95 4.45
N ALA A 300 -19.38 16.12 5.78
CA ALA A 300 -18.41 15.53 6.70
C ALA A 300 -18.49 14.00 6.69
N SER A 301 -19.71 13.47 6.86
CA SER A 301 -19.99 12.03 6.81
C SER A 301 -19.65 11.40 5.45
N TYR A 302 -19.81 12.16 4.36
CA TYR A 302 -19.46 11.74 3.00
C TYR A 302 -17.94 11.55 2.85
N LEU A 303 -17.15 12.54 3.29
CA LEU A 303 -15.69 12.52 3.20
C LEU A 303 -15.08 11.41 4.07
N GLU A 304 -15.65 11.18 5.26
CA GLU A 304 -15.22 10.09 6.15
C GLU A 304 -15.48 8.72 5.49
N LYS A 305 -16.69 8.50 4.98
CA LYS A 305 -17.04 7.25 4.28
C LYS A 305 -16.21 7.05 3.01
N LEU A 306 -15.93 8.12 2.26
CA LEU A 306 -15.06 8.06 1.08
C LEU A 306 -13.64 7.61 1.47
N SER A 307 -13.06 8.22 2.50
CA SER A 307 -11.74 7.83 3.02
C SER A 307 -11.72 6.37 3.48
N GLN A 308 -12.74 5.94 4.23
CA GLN A 308 -12.85 4.55 4.68
C GLN A 308 -12.98 3.56 3.51
N LEU A 309 -13.79 3.88 2.49
CA LEU A 309 -13.96 3.05 1.29
C LEU A 309 -12.66 2.98 0.49
N TYR A 310 -11.93 4.08 0.37
CA TYR A 310 -10.64 4.11 -0.31
C TYR A 310 -9.58 3.30 0.45
N LYS A 311 -9.50 3.43 1.78
CA LYS A 311 -8.62 2.60 2.63
C LYS A 311 -8.95 1.10 2.50
N LYS A 312 -10.24 0.74 2.58
CA LYS A 312 -10.70 -0.64 2.40
C LYS A 312 -10.37 -1.18 1.00
N THR A 313 -10.52 -0.37 -0.04
CA THR A 313 -10.16 -0.75 -1.41
C THR A 313 -8.66 -0.89 -1.60
N THR A 314 -7.85 -0.07 -0.92
CA THR A 314 -6.38 -0.16 -0.92
C THR A 314 -5.90 -1.43 -0.20
N ILE A 315 -6.55 -1.81 0.90
CA ILE A 315 -6.27 -3.06 1.59
C ILE A 315 -6.64 -4.25 0.68
N LEU A 316 -7.79 -4.18 0.02
CA LEU A 316 -8.22 -5.20 -0.95
C LEU A 316 -7.24 -5.33 -2.13
N SER A 317 -6.76 -4.21 -2.69
CA SER A 317 -5.78 -4.24 -3.79
C SER A 317 -4.44 -4.82 -3.33
N LYS A 318 -3.98 -4.50 -2.13
CA LYS A 318 -2.78 -5.15 -1.53
C LYS A 318 -2.97 -6.66 -1.34
N HIS A 319 -4.14 -7.10 -0.90
CA HIS A 319 -4.44 -8.53 -0.80
C HIS A 319 -4.45 -9.20 -2.18
N PHE A 320 -5.01 -8.56 -3.20
CA PHE A 320 -4.99 -9.07 -4.57
C PHE A 320 -3.59 -9.14 -5.18
N SER A 321 -2.73 -8.17 -4.87
CA SER A 321 -1.30 -8.21 -5.18
C SER A 321 -0.62 -9.40 -4.50
N SER A 322 -0.87 -9.62 -3.20
CA SER A 322 -0.29 -10.75 -2.46
C SER A 322 -0.72 -12.14 -2.96
N LEU A 323 -1.92 -12.22 -3.56
CA LEU A 323 -2.46 -13.44 -4.14
C LEU A 323 -1.92 -13.73 -5.55
N ASN A 324 -1.02 -12.88 -6.09
CA ASN A 324 -0.44 -13.01 -7.44
C ASN A 324 -1.52 -13.28 -8.49
N LEU A 325 -2.60 -12.49 -8.48
CA LEU A 325 -3.77 -12.65 -9.38
C LEU A 325 -3.49 -12.22 -10.84
N GLY A 326 -2.32 -12.60 -11.36
CA GLY A 326 -1.98 -12.57 -12.77
C GLY A 326 -1.62 -11.22 -13.37
N HIS A 327 -1.61 -10.11 -12.62
CA HIS A 327 -1.23 -8.77 -13.15
C HIS A 327 -0.47 -7.91 -12.12
N ASP A 328 0.38 -7.02 -12.65
CA ASP A 328 1.21 -6.06 -11.91
C ASP A 328 0.39 -5.13 -10.99
N ASP A 329 1.01 -4.67 -9.89
CA ASP A 329 0.48 -3.63 -8.99
C ASP A 329 -0.05 -2.41 -9.74
N MET A 330 0.52 -2.09 -10.90
CA MET A 330 0.08 -1.01 -11.78
C MET A 330 -1.36 -1.19 -12.30
N PHE A 331 -1.79 -2.42 -12.58
CA PHE A 331 -3.15 -2.71 -13.05
C PHE A 331 -4.18 -2.47 -11.94
N LEU A 332 -3.91 -2.98 -10.73
CA LEU A 332 -4.78 -2.80 -9.57
C LEU A 332 -4.87 -1.32 -9.16
N ASN A 333 -3.74 -0.62 -9.18
CA ASN A 333 -3.70 0.83 -8.94
C ASN A 333 -4.52 1.59 -9.98
N LYS A 334 -4.40 1.24 -11.27
CA LYS A 334 -5.19 1.86 -12.35
C LYS A 334 -6.69 1.61 -12.18
N MET A 335 -7.08 0.41 -11.75
CA MET A 335 -8.49 0.10 -11.48
C MET A 335 -9.03 0.88 -10.29
N GLN A 336 -8.25 0.98 -9.21
CA GLN A 336 -8.60 1.80 -8.05
C GLN A 336 -8.74 3.28 -8.43
N THR A 337 -7.79 3.84 -9.19
CA THR A 337 -7.89 5.23 -9.64
C THR A 337 -9.12 5.44 -10.51
N ASN A 338 -9.44 4.52 -11.43
CA ASN A 338 -10.59 4.67 -12.32
C ASN A 338 -11.94 4.73 -11.59
N ILE A 339 -12.13 3.94 -10.53
CA ILE A 339 -13.38 3.97 -9.75
C ILE A 339 -13.51 5.28 -8.97
N PHE A 340 -12.40 5.75 -8.41
CA PHE A 340 -12.40 6.90 -7.51
C PHE A 340 -12.16 8.25 -8.20
N GLN A 341 -11.69 8.29 -9.46
CA GLN A 341 -11.27 9.51 -10.16
C GLN A 341 -12.31 10.64 -10.09
N LYS A 342 -13.57 10.33 -10.40
CA LYS A 342 -14.67 11.32 -10.35
C LYS A 342 -14.86 11.94 -8.97
N TYR A 343 -14.61 11.16 -7.91
CA TYR A 343 -14.74 11.61 -6.53
C TYR A 343 -13.48 12.33 -6.05
N LEU A 344 -12.30 11.90 -6.48
CA LEU A 344 -11.02 12.53 -6.13
C LEU A 344 -10.85 13.91 -6.77
N ASP A 345 -11.36 14.11 -7.98
CA ASP A 345 -11.31 15.41 -8.68
C ASP A 345 -12.10 16.50 -7.93
N THR A 346 -13.18 16.11 -7.25
CA THR A 346 -14.05 17.04 -6.48
C THR A 346 -13.74 17.05 -4.98
N TYR A 347 -13.04 16.03 -4.49
CA TYR A 347 -12.73 15.81 -3.08
C TYR A 347 -12.05 17.01 -2.42
N PHE A 348 -10.99 17.55 -3.01
CA PHE A 348 -10.17 18.55 -2.33
C PHE A 348 -10.91 19.87 -2.10
N VAL A 349 -11.75 20.28 -3.05
CA VAL A 349 -12.62 21.46 -2.90
C VAL A 349 -13.67 21.23 -1.80
N SER A 350 -14.26 20.04 -1.75
CA SER A 350 -15.22 19.66 -0.71
C SER A 350 -14.58 19.56 0.67
N GLU A 351 -13.35 19.04 0.78
CA GLU A 351 -12.61 18.93 2.04
C GLU A 351 -12.25 20.31 2.60
N LEU A 352 -11.72 21.21 1.77
CA LEU A 352 -11.42 22.59 2.20
C LEU A 352 -12.69 23.32 2.66
N LYS A 353 -13.80 23.15 1.94
CA LYS A 353 -15.08 23.75 2.34
C LYS A 353 -15.57 23.18 3.68
N ASN A 354 -15.55 21.85 3.83
CA ASN A 354 -15.97 21.18 5.05
C ASN A 354 -15.13 21.60 6.26
N LEU A 355 -13.81 21.72 6.09
CA LEU A 355 -12.91 22.19 7.15
C LEU A 355 -13.26 23.62 7.56
N LYS A 356 -13.43 24.55 6.61
CA LYS A 356 -13.84 25.94 6.92
C LYS A 356 -15.17 26.00 7.66
N ASP A 357 -16.18 25.25 7.19
CA ASP A 357 -17.51 25.22 7.80
C ASP A 357 -17.45 24.64 9.23
N ASN A 358 -16.68 23.58 9.47
CA ASN A 358 -16.49 22.99 10.80
C ASN A 358 -15.77 23.94 11.77
N LEU A 359 -14.69 24.58 11.32
CA LEU A 359 -13.95 25.55 12.13
C LEU A 359 -14.83 26.76 12.49
N LEU A 360 -15.64 27.25 11.54
CA LEU A 360 -16.63 28.30 11.79
C LEU A 360 -17.69 27.89 12.83
N ILE A 361 -18.20 26.66 12.75
CA ILE A 361 -19.18 26.14 13.72
C ILE A 361 -18.58 26.07 15.12
N ILE A 362 -17.31 25.65 15.25
CA ILE A 362 -16.60 25.61 16.54
C ILE A 362 -16.45 27.02 17.12
N LEU A 363 -16.06 28.01 16.29
CA LEU A 363 -15.97 29.42 16.74
C LEU A 363 -17.32 29.98 17.17
N GLN A 364 -18.36 29.77 16.36
CA GLN A 364 -19.69 30.27 16.67
C GLN A 364 -20.24 29.67 17.96
N LYS A 365 -20.06 28.35 18.16
CA LYS A 365 -20.43 27.67 19.41
C LYS A 365 -19.67 28.23 20.61
N PHE A 366 -18.38 28.50 20.46
CA PHE A 366 -17.57 29.08 21.52
C PHE A 366 -18.04 30.48 21.90
N TYR A 367 -18.16 31.39 20.93
CA TYR A 367 -18.60 32.77 21.21
C TYR A 367 -20.05 32.83 21.72
N ALA A 368 -20.94 31.97 21.20
CA ALA A 368 -22.30 31.84 21.73
C ALA A 368 -22.33 31.35 23.19
N SER A 369 -21.45 30.41 23.56
CA SER A 369 -21.33 29.95 24.96
C SER A 369 -20.84 31.04 25.91
N LYS A 370 -20.11 32.03 25.38
CA LYS A 370 -19.64 33.22 26.09
C LYS A 370 -20.60 34.41 25.99
N GLY A 371 -21.74 34.27 25.32
CA GLY A 371 -22.68 35.36 25.10
C GLY A 371 -22.12 36.52 24.25
N HIS A 372 -21.03 36.27 23.51
CA HIS A 372 -20.30 37.27 22.75
C HIS A 372 -20.69 37.24 21.28
N THR A 373 -20.86 38.41 20.66
CA THR A 373 -20.99 38.53 19.21
C THR A 373 -19.74 39.19 18.66
N ARG A 374 -19.10 38.52 17.69
CA ARG A 374 -17.85 38.97 17.09
C ARG A 374 -18.06 40.35 16.46
N LYS A 375 -17.38 41.37 16.97
CA LYS A 375 -17.33 42.71 16.38
C LYS A 375 -16.19 42.77 15.37
N GLN A 376 -16.45 43.31 14.19
CA GLN A 376 -15.40 43.53 13.19
C GLN A 376 -14.61 44.77 13.62
N PHE A 377 -13.39 44.57 14.11
CA PHE A 377 -12.48 45.67 14.38
C PHE A 377 -12.01 46.22 13.03
N GLN A 378 -12.34 47.48 12.71
CA GLN A 378 -11.72 48.13 11.57
C GLN A 378 -10.25 48.36 11.91
N ALA A 379 -9.39 47.48 11.39
CA ALA A 379 -7.96 47.67 11.33
C ALA A 379 -7.66 48.96 10.56
N GLY A 380 -7.46 50.03 11.32
CA GLY A 380 -7.14 51.34 10.80
C GLY A 380 -6.72 52.22 11.95
N GLY A 381 -5.60 52.92 11.80
CA GLY A 381 -4.98 53.78 12.81
C GLY A 381 -5.88 54.86 13.41
N PHE A 382 -7.15 54.95 13.01
CA PHE A 382 -8.18 55.78 13.61
C PHE A 382 -8.53 55.39 15.06
N GLN A 383 -8.36 54.13 15.47
CA GLN A 383 -8.54 53.75 16.88
C GLN A 383 -7.36 54.20 17.77
N GLU A 384 -6.11 54.09 17.27
CA GLU A 384 -4.94 54.68 17.93
C GLU A 384 -5.02 56.21 17.94
N LEU A 385 -5.43 56.83 16.83
CA LEU A 385 -5.62 58.29 16.75
C LEU A 385 -6.74 58.77 17.67
N ARG A 386 -7.81 57.97 17.82
CA ARG A 386 -8.87 58.24 18.80
C ARG A 386 -8.33 58.07 20.23
N ARG A 387 -7.56 57.02 20.52
CA ARG A 387 -6.92 56.79 21.83
C ARG A 387 -5.97 57.94 22.19
N ASP A 388 -5.15 58.39 21.25
CA ASP A 388 -4.18 59.47 21.41
C ASP A 388 -4.84 60.86 21.53
N LEU A 389 -5.80 61.18 20.65
CA LEU A 389 -6.58 62.43 20.77
C LEU A 389 -7.35 62.48 22.09
N GLN A 390 -7.84 61.34 22.56
CA GLN A 390 -8.66 61.26 23.76
C GLN A 390 -7.82 61.30 25.04
N THR A 391 -6.58 60.77 25.05
CA THR A 391 -5.60 61.06 26.12
C THR A 391 -5.25 62.55 26.22
N VAL A 392 -5.16 63.25 25.08
CA VAL A 392 -4.88 64.70 25.06
C VAL A 392 -6.10 65.53 25.47
N ILE A 393 -7.33 65.02 25.29
CA ILE A 393 -8.57 65.68 25.72
C ILE A 393 -8.87 65.40 27.20
N SER A 394 -8.71 64.17 27.69
CA SER A 394 -8.90 63.81 29.11
C SER A 394 -7.90 64.50 30.05
N THR A 395 -6.70 64.82 29.57
CA THR A 395 -5.74 65.65 30.32
C THR A 395 -6.17 67.12 30.41
N ARG A 396 -7.15 67.57 29.60
CA ARG A 396 -7.60 68.97 29.53
C ARG A 396 -9.05 69.18 30.01
N THR A 397 -9.89 68.14 30.06
CA THR A 397 -11.25 68.20 30.62
C THR A 397 -11.62 66.89 31.34
N ASN A 398 -12.29 67.00 32.49
CA ASN A 398 -12.83 65.86 33.27
C ASN A 398 -14.07 65.24 32.60
N PHE A 399 -14.00 64.90 31.31
CA PHE A 399 -15.05 64.15 30.63
C PHE A 399 -14.62 62.69 30.48
N ASN A 400 -15.20 61.83 31.32
CA ASN A 400 -15.00 60.40 31.27
C ASN A 400 -15.84 59.81 30.12
N ILE A 401 -15.28 59.82 28.90
CA ILE A 401 -15.90 59.19 27.71
C ILE A 401 -15.15 57.89 27.44
N MET A 402 -15.26 56.93 28.36
CA MET A 402 -14.86 55.55 28.10
C MET A 402 -15.91 54.61 28.70
N HIS A 403 -16.75 54.04 27.83
CA HIS A 403 -17.32 52.73 28.10
C HIS A 403 -16.19 51.73 27.88
N ILE A 404 -15.41 51.45 28.92
CA ILE A 404 -14.66 50.19 28.98
C ILE A 404 -15.73 49.11 29.01
N GLU A 405 -15.89 48.34 27.92
CA GLU A 405 -16.75 47.17 27.93
C GLU A 405 -16.10 46.14 28.85
N ASP A 406 -16.52 46.15 30.12
CA ASP A 406 -16.03 45.24 31.13
C ASP A 406 -16.70 43.88 30.93
N TYR A 407 -16.05 43.00 30.15
CA TYR A 407 -16.52 41.64 29.87
C TYR A 407 -16.33 40.69 31.07
N GLY A 408 -16.33 41.20 32.31
CA GLY A 408 -16.28 40.40 33.53
C GLY A 408 -14.99 39.58 33.71
N GLY A 409 -13.90 39.97 33.07
CA GLY A 409 -12.60 39.29 33.17
C GLY A 409 -12.45 38.01 32.34
N GLU A 410 -13.30 37.78 31.34
CA GLU A 410 -13.13 36.65 30.43
C GLU A 410 -12.01 36.89 29.39
N THR A 411 -11.13 35.90 29.21
CA THR A 411 -9.97 35.99 28.30
C THR A 411 -10.30 35.72 26.83
N PHE A 412 -11.56 35.36 26.50
CA PHE A 412 -12.06 34.95 25.16
C PHE A 412 -11.17 33.96 24.37
N LEU A 413 -10.24 33.31 25.06
CA LEU A 413 -9.34 32.31 24.55
C LEU A 413 -9.53 31.02 25.35
N SER A 414 -9.37 29.90 24.66
CA SER A 414 -9.52 28.59 25.26
C SER A 414 -8.62 27.59 24.56
N GLU A 415 -7.81 26.90 25.35
CA GLU A 415 -6.97 25.78 24.89
C GLU A 415 -7.83 24.66 24.28
N ASN A 416 -9.05 24.43 24.81
CA ASN A 416 -9.95 23.40 24.30
C ASN A 416 -10.44 23.69 22.88
N VAL A 417 -10.63 24.97 22.53
CA VAL A 417 -11.00 25.37 21.16
C VAL A 417 -9.83 25.16 20.21
N ALA A 418 -8.62 25.52 20.64
CA ALA A 418 -7.40 25.24 19.87
C ALA A 418 -7.21 23.73 19.64
N ILE A 419 -7.42 22.90 20.67
CA ILE A 419 -7.38 21.43 20.53
C ILE A 419 -8.44 20.94 19.54
N ALA A 420 -9.67 21.46 19.61
CA ALA A 420 -10.74 21.08 18.67
C ALA A 420 -10.39 21.43 17.21
N PHE A 421 -9.80 22.61 16.98
CA PHE A 421 -9.28 23.00 15.66
C PHE A 421 -8.16 22.08 15.18
N LEU A 422 -7.21 21.75 16.04
CA LEU A 422 -6.11 20.84 15.72
C LEU A 422 -6.63 19.41 15.43
N GLN A 423 -7.71 18.97 16.08
CA GLN A 423 -8.34 17.68 15.80
C GLN A 423 -8.99 17.64 14.42
N GLU A 424 -9.77 18.66 14.04
CA GLU A 424 -10.35 18.74 12.69
C GLU A 424 -9.26 18.82 11.61
N PHE A 425 -8.22 19.61 11.86
CA PHE A 425 -7.05 19.71 11.00
C PHE A 425 -6.36 18.35 10.80
N ASN A 426 -6.10 17.61 11.88
CA ASN A 426 -5.48 16.29 11.83
C ASN A 426 -6.31 15.30 11.01
N GLN A 427 -7.63 15.29 11.18
CA GLN A 427 -8.52 14.41 10.41
C GLN A 427 -8.53 14.77 8.93
N SER A 428 -8.53 16.06 8.58
CA SER A 428 -8.45 16.51 7.19
C SER A 428 -7.09 16.20 6.57
N LEU A 429 -5.98 16.33 7.31
CA LEU A 429 -4.65 15.92 6.86
C LEU A 429 -4.55 14.41 6.62
N GLU A 430 -5.07 13.59 7.53
CA GLU A 430 -5.05 12.13 7.38
C GLU A 430 -5.84 11.69 6.14
N ARG A 431 -7.00 12.32 5.90
CA ARG A 431 -7.79 12.12 4.68
C ARG A 431 -7.05 12.60 3.45
N CYS A 432 -6.40 13.76 3.51
CA CYS A 432 -5.62 14.32 2.41
C CYS A 432 -4.47 13.40 1.99
N CYS A 433 -3.72 12.85 2.95
CA CYS A 433 -2.63 11.89 2.69
C CYS A 433 -3.14 10.57 2.09
N THR A 434 -4.36 10.18 2.43
CA THR A 434 -4.98 8.94 1.94
C THR A 434 -5.57 9.10 0.53
N LEU A 435 -6.25 10.22 0.26
CA LEU A 435 -7.08 10.43 -0.92
C LEU A 435 -6.39 11.23 -2.03
N SER A 436 -5.41 12.08 -1.70
CA SER A 436 -4.70 12.87 -2.71
C SER A 436 -3.69 12.02 -3.48
N THR A 437 -3.45 12.40 -4.74
CA THR A 437 -2.35 11.84 -5.53
C THR A 437 -1.00 12.24 -4.94
N SER A 438 -0.01 11.34 -4.97
CA SER A 438 1.32 11.52 -4.36
C SER A 438 1.99 12.86 -4.70
N ASN A 439 1.80 13.34 -5.93
CA ASN A 439 2.42 14.57 -6.41
C ASN A 439 1.74 15.85 -5.87
N ASN A 440 0.47 15.75 -5.48
CA ASN A 440 -0.31 16.90 -5.01
C ASN A 440 -0.41 16.97 -3.48
N ILE A 441 0.09 15.95 -2.75
CA ILE A 441 0.05 15.91 -1.28
C ILE A 441 0.70 17.16 -0.66
N PRO A 442 1.91 17.61 -1.04
CA PRO A 442 2.56 18.74 -0.37
C PRO A 442 1.77 20.05 -0.56
N SER A 443 1.31 20.32 -1.78
CA SER A 443 0.51 21.51 -2.11
C SER A 443 -0.84 21.50 -1.37
N ASN A 444 -1.50 20.34 -1.33
CA ASN A 444 -2.80 20.20 -0.67
C ASN A 444 -2.68 20.33 0.86
N CYS A 445 -1.65 19.73 1.46
CA CYS A 445 -1.38 19.85 2.90
C CYS A 445 -1.07 21.30 3.30
N TYR A 446 -0.31 22.02 2.49
CA TYR A 446 -0.03 23.43 2.71
C TYR A 446 -1.31 24.28 2.70
N GLN A 447 -2.22 24.07 1.76
CA GLN A 447 -3.50 24.80 1.73
C GLN A 447 -4.41 24.47 2.92
N ILE A 448 -4.45 23.23 3.39
CA ILE A 448 -5.16 22.85 4.63
C ILE A 448 -4.55 23.59 5.83
N PHE A 449 -3.22 23.72 5.87
CA PHE A 449 -2.50 24.45 6.90
C PHE A 449 -2.77 25.96 6.85
N GLU A 450 -2.82 26.58 5.67
CA GLU A 450 -3.23 27.99 5.54
C GLU A 450 -4.63 28.24 6.13
N VAL A 451 -5.58 27.32 5.93
CA VAL A 451 -6.90 27.41 6.55
C VAL A 451 -6.80 27.34 8.07
N LEU A 452 -6.00 26.42 8.63
CA LEU A 452 -5.79 26.38 10.09
C LEU A 452 -5.19 27.70 10.60
N THR A 453 -4.19 28.25 9.93
CA THR A 453 -3.53 29.52 10.30
C THR A 453 -4.54 30.66 10.32
N MET A 454 -5.36 30.80 9.26
CA MET A 454 -6.40 31.83 9.21
C MET A 454 -7.38 31.70 10.38
N TYR A 455 -7.87 30.50 10.70
CA TYR A 455 -8.90 30.34 11.72
C TYR A 455 -8.37 30.34 13.17
N LEU A 456 -7.21 29.74 13.42
CA LEU A 456 -6.62 29.62 14.76
C LEU A 456 -5.80 30.86 15.12
N ILE A 457 -4.95 31.37 14.22
CA ILE A 457 -4.05 32.48 14.52
C ILE A 457 -4.73 33.80 14.24
N GLU A 458 -5.15 34.05 13.00
CA GLU A 458 -5.72 35.35 12.59
C GLU A 458 -7.13 35.57 13.17
N ASP A 459 -7.99 34.56 13.15
CA ASP A 459 -9.38 34.75 13.58
C ASP A 459 -9.60 34.54 15.09
N PHE A 460 -8.87 33.62 15.73
CA PHE A 460 -9.12 33.26 17.13
C PHE A 460 -8.11 33.92 18.08
N VAL A 461 -6.82 33.74 17.85
CA VAL A 461 -5.76 34.29 18.72
C VAL A 461 -5.66 35.81 18.59
N ASP A 462 -5.57 36.34 17.37
CA ASP A 462 -5.44 37.79 17.13
C ASP A 462 -6.65 38.54 17.70
N TYR A 463 -7.86 38.04 17.44
CA TYR A 463 -9.09 38.59 18.00
C TYR A 463 -9.11 38.62 19.53
N GLY A 464 -8.65 37.55 20.18
CA GLY A 464 -8.54 37.48 21.64
C GLY A 464 -7.51 38.46 22.20
N ILE A 465 -6.39 38.65 21.49
CA ILE A 465 -5.35 39.62 21.86
C ILE A 465 -5.86 41.05 21.68
N GLU A 466 -6.54 41.37 20.57
CA GLU A 466 -7.12 42.69 20.33
C GLU A 466 -8.12 43.09 21.42
N LEU A 467 -9.00 42.15 21.82
CA LEU A 467 -9.91 42.36 22.95
C LEU A 467 -9.16 42.58 24.27
N ALA A 468 -8.12 41.79 24.53
CA ALA A 468 -7.31 41.93 25.73
C ALA A 468 -6.61 43.30 25.78
N VAL A 469 -6.04 43.77 24.67
CA VAL A 469 -5.38 45.09 24.57
C VAL A 469 -6.37 46.23 24.80
N GLN A 470 -7.60 46.11 24.32
CA GLN A 470 -8.66 47.10 24.56
C GLN A 470 -9.11 47.16 26.02
N SER A 471 -8.98 46.06 26.77
CA SER A 471 -9.29 46.01 28.20
C SER A 471 -8.16 46.50 29.12
N VAL A 472 -6.99 46.85 28.56
CA VAL A 472 -5.89 47.43 29.36
C VAL A 472 -6.21 48.91 29.67
N PRO A 473 -6.33 49.29 30.95
CA PRO A 473 -6.62 50.68 31.31
C PRO A 473 -5.46 51.61 30.91
N ILE A 474 -5.80 52.77 30.37
CA ILE A 474 -4.83 53.85 30.10
C ILE A 474 -4.34 54.39 31.45
N PRO A 475 -3.04 54.64 31.64
CA PRO A 475 -2.53 55.16 32.91
C PRO A 475 -3.09 56.56 33.21
N GLU A 476 -4.22 56.61 33.93
CA GLU A 476 -4.69 57.82 34.59
C GLU A 476 -3.95 58.00 35.91
N ALA A 477 -3.42 59.20 36.15
CA ALA A 477 -2.51 59.46 37.26
C ALA A 477 -3.11 59.30 38.67
N LYS A 478 -4.40 58.93 38.85
CA LYS A 478 -5.08 58.98 40.17
C LYS A 478 -6.24 57.99 40.39
N THR A 479 -6.23 56.78 39.85
CA THR A 479 -7.24 55.76 40.18
C THR A 479 -6.59 54.55 40.84
N HIS A 480 -6.89 54.35 42.13
CA HIS A 480 -6.46 53.22 42.97
C HIS A 480 -7.22 51.93 42.59
N GLU A 481 -7.15 51.50 41.35
CA GLU A 481 -7.63 50.17 40.95
C GLU A 481 -6.41 49.26 40.73
N PRO A 482 -6.41 48.01 41.25
CA PRO A 482 -5.33 47.08 40.99
C PRO A 482 -5.21 46.82 39.48
N PRO A 483 -3.99 46.76 38.92
CA PRO A 483 -3.81 46.50 37.49
C PRO A 483 -4.46 45.17 37.12
N SER A 484 -5.22 45.15 36.02
CA SER A 484 -5.93 43.95 35.56
C SER A 484 -4.92 42.85 35.16
N ILE A 485 -4.98 41.71 35.86
CA ILE A 485 -4.10 40.54 35.60
C ILE A 485 -4.52 39.79 34.32
N ILE A 486 -5.71 40.09 33.80
CA ILE A 486 -6.35 39.47 32.63
C ILE A 486 -5.40 39.43 31.42
N PHE A 487 -4.64 40.50 31.17
CA PHE A 487 -3.70 40.54 30.04
C PHE A 487 -2.59 39.48 30.17
N PHE A 488 -2.06 39.23 31.37
CA PHE A 488 -1.05 38.18 31.58
C PHE A 488 -1.65 36.77 31.45
N GLU A 489 -2.92 36.58 31.81
CA GLU A 489 -3.62 35.32 31.60
C GLU A 489 -3.85 35.04 30.12
N VAL A 490 -4.21 36.07 29.33
CA VAL A 490 -4.31 36.01 27.87
C VAL A 490 -2.95 35.63 27.27
N VAL A 491 -1.86 36.32 27.63
CA VAL A 491 -0.52 36.00 27.13
C VAL A 491 -0.12 34.56 27.45
N LYS A 492 -0.43 34.07 28.65
CA LYS A 492 -0.17 32.68 29.04
C LYS A 492 -0.97 31.68 28.18
N GLN A 493 -2.25 31.96 27.91
CA GLN A 493 -3.09 31.11 27.07
C GLN A 493 -2.64 31.13 25.59
N VAL A 494 -2.32 32.32 25.06
CA VAL A 494 -1.74 32.49 23.72
C VAL A 494 -0.45 31.69 23.58
N HIS A 495 0.47 31.81 24.54
CA HIS A 495 1.72 31.07 24.51
C HIS A 495 1.49 29.56 24.43
N ARG A 496 0.55 29.02 25.21
CA ARG A 496 0.19 27.60 25.17
C ARG A 496 -0.42 27.20 23.82
N ILE A 497 -1.29 28.01 23.24
CA ILE A 497 -1.89 27.77 21.92
C ILE A 497 -0.81 27.77 20.83
N ILE A 498 0.15 28.71 20.87
CA ILE A 498 1.26 28.78 19.93
C ILE A 498 2.17 27.56 20.05
N VAL A 499 2.50 27.13 21.27
CA VAL A 499 3.31 25.91 21.47
C VAL A 499 2.60 24.68 20.90
N LEU A 500 1.28 24.55 21.10
CA LEU A 500 0.50 23.46 20.50
C LEU A 500 0.52 23.51 18.97
N TYR A 501 0.42 24.70 18.39
CA TYR A 501 0.48 24.92 16.95
C TYR A 501 1.86 24.62 16.36
N GLU A 502 2.94 25.06 17.01
CA GLU A 502 4.33 24.79 16.60
C GLU A 502 4.67 23.29 16.66
N ASN A 503 4.23 22.60 17.72
CA ASN A 503 4.37 21.15 17.82
C ASN A 503 3.63 20.44 16.68
N GLN A 504 2.39 20.85 16.39
CA GLN A 504 1.61 20.27 15.30
C GLN A 504 2.26 20.50 13.93
N PHE A 505 2.83 21.68 13.69
CA PHE A 505 3.57 22.00 12.48
C PHE A 505 4.81 21.11 12.33
N SER A 506 5.60 21.00 13.40
CA SER A 506 6.88 20.28 13.41
C SER A 506 6.70 18.76 13.30
N GLU A 507 5.72 18.19 14.00
CA GLU A 507 5.51 16.74 14.05
C GLU A 507 4.74 16.20 12.83
N THR A 508 3.78 16.95 12.31
CA THR A 508 2.83 16.43 11.31
C THR A 508 3.06 17.01 9.93
N LEU A 509 3.27 18.32 9.80
CA LEU A 509 3.33 18.97 8.49
C LEU A 509 4.73 18.90 7.86
N VAL A 510 5.78 19.12 8.66
CA VAL A 510 7.17 19.07 8.17
C VAL A 510 7.51 17.75 7.47
N PRO A 511 7.18 16.56 8.02
CA PRO A 511 7.45 15.28 7.35
C PRO A 511 6.64 15.02 6.06
N LEU A 512 5.60 15.81 5.80
CA LEU A 512 4.74 15.65 4.62
C LEU A 512 5.10 16.61 3.48
N ILE A 513 5.87 17.66 3.76
CA ILE A 513 6.27 18.69 2.79
C ILE A 513 7.76 18.57 2.41
N MET A 514 8.62 18.17 3.35
CA MET A 514 10.04 17.84 3.09
C MET A 514 10.20 16.37 2.71
#